data_AF-A0A0J7I3G1-F1
#
_entry.id   AF-A0A0J7I3G1-F1
#
_cell.length_a   1.000
_cell.length_b   1.000
_cell.length_c   1.000
_cell.angle_alpha   90.00
_cell.angle_beta   90.00
_cell.angle_gamma   90.00
#
_symmetry.space_group_name_H-M   'P 1'
#
loop_
_entity.id
_entity.type
_entity.pdbx_description
1 polymer ?
#
loop_
_entity_poly.entity_id
_entity_poly.type
_entity_poly.pdbx_seq_one_letter_code
_entity_poly.pdbx_strand_id
1 'polypeptide(L)'
;MTGITKDELNTLIQKQLVPDASYTVNRTIKITSPLNDEFESEITNRYFSKNCIALIEEHKNLNDALQYKAEFKQKFIQDLMKHPDKHFAYHQSSEDDFRDEEKINSIFEEEWEAYCNGIYGICTLHSSVEDIVNKEVIVKKLIQFNSIFSQRTLSPEEKEQLIQLNEEFNAVAASFAPYQRETSSRGKYLDRILEKNNLDHLIKNYSYAKIK
;
A
#
# COMPACT_ATOMS: atom_id res chain seq x y z
N MET A 1 -21.42 10.00 1.39
CA MET A 1 -20.73 11.19 1.93
C MET A 1 -20.76 11.06 3.43
N THR A 2 -19.64 11.26 4.12
CA THR A 2 -19.47 10.99 5.56
C THR A 2 -20.02 12.08 6.49
N GLY A 3 -20.46 13.21 5.93
CA GLY A 3 -21.07 14.30 6.69
C GLY A 3 -20.13 15.13 7.57
N ILE A 4 -18.82 14.83 7.58
CA ILE A 4 -17.82 15.60 8.35
C ILE A 4 -17.23 16.76 7.55
N THR A 5 -16.80 17.79 8.27
CA THR A 5 -16.05 18.94 7.78
C THR A 5 -14.56 18.61 7.54
N LYS A 6 -13.85 19.53 6.87
CA LYS A 6 -12.40 19.41 6.67
C LYS A 6 -11.62 19.41 7.99
N ASP A 7 -12.05 20.22 8.96
CA ASP A 7 -11.35 20.36 10.24
C ASP A 7 -11.55 19.13 11.12
N GLU A 8 -12.75 18.53 11.10
CA GLU A 8 -13.02 17.24 11.75
C GLU A 8 -12.17 16.13 11.14
N LEU A 9 -12.06 16.07 9.80
CA LEU A 9 -11.19 15.11 9.13
C LEU A 9 -9.72 15.30 9.53
N ASN A 10 -9.23 16.54 9.53
CA ASN A 10 -7.86 16.84 9.95
C ASN A 10 -7.62 16.46 11.42
N THR A 11 -8.61 16.63 12.29
CA THR A 11 -8.53 16.20 13.69
C THR A 11 -8.41 14.69 13.80
N LEU A 12 -9.19 13.92 13.02
CA LEU A 12 -9.10 12.46 13.00
C LEU A 12 -7.72 11.98 12.49
N ILE A 13 -7.17 12.64 11.47
CA ILE A 13 -5.85 12.32 10.92
C ILE A 13 -4.74 12.65 11.92
N GLN A 14 -4.78 13.82 12.57
CA GLN A 14 -3.81 14.20 13.60
C GLN A 14 -3.83 13.24 14.79
N LYS A 15 -5.01 12.69 15.12
CA LYS A 15 -5.17 11.65 16.14
C LYS A 15 -4.83 10.24 15.63
N GLN A 16 -4.38 10.08 14.39
CA GLN A 16 -4.08 8.77 13.77
C GLN A 16 -5.27 7.80 13.77
N LEU A 17 -6.50 8.32 13.83
CA LEU A 17 -7.72 7.53 13.71
C LEU A 17 -8.07 7.26 12.24
N VAL A 18 -7.63 8.11 11.34
CA VAL A 18 -7.82 7.94 9.89
C VAL A 18 -6.48 8.21 9.20
N PRO A 19 -6.07 7.38 8.23
CA PRO A 19 -4.89 7.66 7.41
C PRO A 19 -4.98 9.00 6.68
N ASP A 20 -3.82 9.61 6.45
CA ASP A 20 -3.67 10.74 5.53
C ASP A 20 -3.99 10.33 4.07
N ALA A 21 -4.08 11.32 3.21
CA ALA A 21 -4.33 11.20 1.81
C ALA A 21 -3.22 10.41 1.11
N SER A 22 -3.61 9.39 0.38
CA SER A 22 -2.73 8.61 -0.48
C SER A 22 -2.14 9.45 -1.63
N TYR A 23 -2.85 10.49 -2.07
CA TYR A 23 -2.32 11.43 -3.06
C TYR A 23 -2.69 12.87 -2.70
N THR A 24 -1.75 13.78 -2.96
CA THR A 24 -1.98 15.22 -2.94
C THR A 24 -1.65 15.79 -4.31
N VAL A 25 -2.61 16.52 -4.89
CA VAL A 25 -2.46 17.19 -6.18
C VAL A 25 -2.49 18.69 -5.93
N ASN A 26 -1.38 19.35 -6.23
CA ASN A 26 -1.25 20.80 -6.20
C ASN A 26 -1.36 21.34 -7.63
N ARG A 27 -2.18 22.37 -7.82
CA ARG A 27 -2.36 23.06 -9.10
C ARG A 27 -2.21 24.55 -8.88
N THR A 28 -1.43 25.19 -9.72
CA THR A 28 -1.33 26.64 -9.78
C THR A 28 -2.04 27.12 -11.03
N ILE A 29 -3.04 27.99 -10.86
CA ILE A 29 -3.78 28.64 -11.93
C ILE A 29 -3.27 30.06 -12.03
N LYS A 30 -2.58 30.36 -13.14
CA LYS A 30 -2.14 31.71 -13.49
C LYS A 30 -2.98 32.23 -14.64
N ILE A 31 -3.62 33.38 -14.44
CA ILE A 31 -4.39 34.11 -15.45
C ILE A 31 -3.65 35.40 -15.73
N THR A 32 -3.31 35.63 -16.99
CA THR A 32 -2.72 36.89 -17.45
C THR A 32 -3.57 37.47 -18.57
N SER A 33 -3.54 38.79 -18.74
CA SER A 33 -4.16 39.44 -19.88
C SER A 33 -3.18 40.41 -20.58
N PRO A 34 -3.45 40.81 -21.84
CA PRO A 34 -2.69 41.85 -22.53
C PRO A 34 -2.71 43.22 -21.83
N LEU A 35 -3.55 43.41 -20.81
CA LEU A 35 -3.58 44.63 -19.97
C LEU A 35 -2.49 44.63 -18.88
N ASN A 36 -1.56 43.66 -18.89
CA ASN A 36 -0.50 43.48 -17.89
C ASN A 36 -1.01 43.23 -16.46
N ASP A 37 -2.22 42.69 -16.31
CA ASP A 37 -2.73 42.15 -15.05
C ASP A 37 -2.43 40.66 -14.94
N GLU A 38 -2.26 40.22 -13.69
CA GLU A 38 -2.01 38.83 -13.33
C GLU A 38 -2.86 38.44 -12.12
N PHE A 39 -3.40 37.23 -12.18
CA PHE A 39 -4.03 36.54 -11.06
C PHE A 39 -3.37 35.17 -10.92
N GLU A 40 -3.05 34.79 -9.70
CA GLU A 40 -2.51 33.47 -9.37
C GLU A 40 -3.32 32.86 -8.22
N SER A 41 -3.64 31.58 -8.35
CA SER A 41 -4.34 30.81 -7.32
C SER A 41 -3.76 29.42 -7.23
N GLU A 42 -3.50 28.98 -6.00
CA GLU A 42 -3.10 27.61 -5.71
C GLU A 42 -4.29 26.79 -5.22
N ILE A 43 -4.44 25.60 -5.77
CA ILE A 43 -5.49 24.63 -5.40
C ILE A 43 -4.80 23.34 -5.00
N THR A 44 -5.03 22.91 -3.76
CA THR A 44 -4.58 21.62 -3.25
C THR A 44 -5.77 20.67 -3.08
N ASN A 45 -5.72 19.52 -3.75
CA ASN A 45 -6.68 18.44 -3.59
C ASN A 45 -6.00 17.23 -2.94
N ARG A 46 -6.62 16.69 -1.89
CA ARG A 46 -6.19 15.47 -1.19
C ARG A 46 -7.14 14.33 -1.56
N TYR A 47 -6.58 13.19 -1.97
CA TYR A 47 -7.31 11.99 -2.37
C TYR A 47 -6.99 10.86 -1.39
N PHE A 48 -8.03 10.34 -0.77
CA PHE A 48 -7.95 9.32 0.26
C PHE A 48 -8.35 7.96 -0.29
N SER A 49 -7.87 6.89 0.34
CA SER A 49 -8.36 5.54 0.08
C SER A 49 -9.87 5.47 0.32
N LYS A 50 -10.56 4.65 -0.48
CA LYS A 50 -12.01 4.40 -0.31
C LYS A 50 -12.37 3.94 1.11
N ASN A 51 -11.45 3.23 1.78
CA ASN A 51 -11.69 2.66 3.11
C ASN A 51 -11.68 3.73 4.21
N CYS A 52 -11.09 4.91 3.97
CA CYS A 52 -11.16 6.04 4.89
C CYS A 52 -12.62 6.45 5.18
N ILE A 53 -13.56 6.21 4.26
CA ILE A 53 -14.99 6.46 4.50
C ILE A 53 -15.50 5.63 5.69
N ALA A 54 -15.19 4.33 5.72
CA ALA A 54 -15.62 3.45 6.81
C ALA A 54 -14.95 3.84 8.14
N LEU A 55 -13.64 4.14 8.11
CA LEU A 55 -12.89 4.57 9.29
C LEU A 55 -13.42 5.89 9.86
N ILE A 56 -13.83 6.82 9.01
CA ILE A 56 -14.46 8.07 9.46
C ILE A 56 -15.78 7.77 10.17
N GLU A 57 -16.64 6.91 9.60
CA GLU A 57 -17.92 6.56 10.22
C GLU A 57 -17.75 5.86 11.57
N GLU A 58 -16.74 5.01 11.68
CA GLU A 58 -16.38 4.29 12.92
C GLU A 58 -15.81 5.27 13.96
N HIS A 59 -14.87 6.12 13.56
CA HIS A 59 -14.05 6.91 14.49
C HIS A 59 -14.53 8.33 14.73
N LYS A 60 -15.56 8.83 14.01
CA LYS A 60 -16.07 10.21 14.19
C LYS A 60 -16.50 10.54 15.61
N ASN A 61 -16.87 9.52 16.41
CA ASN A 61 -17.26 9.66 17.80
C ASN A 61 -16.23 9.08 18.79
N LEU A 62 -15.14 8.50 18.30
CA LEU A 62 -14.11 7.91 19.13
C LEU A 62 -13.15 8.99 19.61
N ASN A 63 -12.90 8.98 20.92
CA ASN A 63 -11.94 9.88 21.56
C ASN A 63 -10.60 9.20 21.87
N ASP A 64 -10.52 7.87 21.77
CA ASP A 64 -9.35 7.10 22.20
C ASP A 64 -8.55 6.54 21.01
N ALA A 65 -7.57 7.33 20.58
CA ALA A 65 -6.60 6.93 19.55
C ALA A 65 -5.63 5.82 20.01
N LEU A 66 -5.35 5.75 21.32
CA LEU A 66 -4.43 4.75 21.87
C LEU A 66 -5.06 3.36 21.80
N GLN A 67 -6.36 3.26 22.10
CA GLN A 67 -7.11 2.03 21.95
C GLN A 67 -7.09 1.54 20.49
N TYR A 68 -7.38 2.42 19.52
CA TYR A 68 -7.37 2.04 18.10
C TYR A 68 -6.00 1.51 17.65
N LYS A 69 -4.91 2.20 17.99
CA LYS A 69 -3.56 1.75 17.67
C LYS A 69 -3.24 0.40 18.33
N ALA A 70 -3.66 0.19 19.58
CA ALA A 70 -3.45 -1.07 20.30
C ALA A 70 -4.22 -2.24 19.66
N GLU A 71 -5.48 -2.02 19.26
CA GLU A 71 -6.30 -3.01 18.55
C GLU A 71 -5.71 -3.35 17.19
N PHE A 72 -5.26 -2.33 16.44
CA PHE A 72 -4.56 -2.52 15.17
C PHE A 72 -3.29 -3.35 15.37
N LYS A 73 -2.46 -3.01 16.37
CA LYS A 73 -1.24 -3.76 16.72
C LYS A 73 -1.53 -5.21 17.03
N GLN A 74 -2.53 -5.45 17.89
CA GLN A 74 -2.93 -6.81 18.26
C GLN A 74 -3.35 -7.61 17.03
N LYS A 75 -4.16 -7.01 16.15
CA LYS A 75 -4.58 -7.66 14.91
C LYS A 75 -3.39 -7.93 13.98
N PHE A 76 -2.48 -6.97 13.83
CA PHE A 76 -1.30 -7.10 12.99
C PHE A 76 -0.43 -8.27 13.44
N ILE A 77 -0.12 -8.35 14.73
CA ILE A 77 0.67 -9.44 15.30
C ILE A 77 -0.08 -10.77 15.14
N GLN A 78 -1.39 -10.81 15.37
CA GLN A 78 -2.18 -12.03 15.21
C GLN A 78 -2.19 -12.54 13.76
N ASP A 79 -2.42 -11.65 12.80
CA ASP A 79 -2.48 -11.99 11.38
C ASP A 79 -1.09 -12.44 10.89
N LEU A 80 -0.03 -11.73 11.28
CA LEU A 80 1.35 -12.13 10.99
C LEU A 80 1.70 -13.50 11.58
N MET A 81 1.36 -13.75 12.86
CA MET A 81 1.69 -15.01 13.52
C MET A 81 0.92 -16.22 12.99
N LYS A 82 -0.29 -15.99 12.45
CA LYS A 82 -1.12 -17.03 11.81
C LYS A 82 -0.75 -17.25 10.35
N HIS A 83 -0.05 -16.32 9.70
CA HIS A 83 0.28 -16.44 8.29
C HIS A 83 1.22 -17.64 8.04
N PRO A 84 0.90 -18.55 7.09
CA PRO A 84 1.70 -19.75 6.86
C PRO A 84 3.13 -19.43 6.41
N ASP A 85 3.27 -18.38 5.61
CA ASP A 85 4.55 -17.92 5.05
C ASP A 85 5.19 -16.77 5.87
N LYS A 86 4.85 -16.62 7.15
CA LYS A 86 5.35 -15.50 8.00
C LYS A 86 6.88 -15.38 8.05
N HIS A 87 7.60 -16.48 7.90
CA HIS A 87 9.06 -16.53 7.88
C HIS A 87 9.69 -15.77 6.70
N PHE A 88 8.93 -15.44 5.66
CA PHE A 88 9.41 -14.53 4.61
C PHE A 88 9.36 -13.06 5.03
N ALA A 89 8.43 -12.66 5.90
CA ALA A 89 8.23 -11.27 6.26
C ALA A 89 9.33 -10.75 7.20
N TYR A 90 9.65 -9.46 7.07
CA TYR A 90 10.51 -8.71 8.01
C TYR A 90 11.89 -9.35 8.33
N HIS A 91 12.44 -10.13 7.40
CA HIS A 91 13.72 -10.84 7.55
C HIS A 91 13.77 -11.73 8.80
N GLN A 92 12.63 -12.31 9.19
CA GLN A 92 12.54 -13.23 10.32
C GLN A 92 13.06 -14.60 9.91
N SER A 93 14.33 -14.88 10.22
CA SER A 93 15.01 -16.11 9.80
C SER A 93 14.73 -17.30 10.71
N SER A 94 14.14 -17.06 11.90
CA SER A 94 13.87 -18.08 12.91
C SER A 94 12.53 -17.86 13.62
N GLU A 95 11.95 -18.90 14.22
CA GLU A 95 10.77 -18.74 15.09
C GLU A 95 11.06 -17.92 16.36
N ASP A 96 12.34 -17.84 16.78
CA ASP A 96 12.75 -17.06 17.94
C ASP A 96 12.74 -15.55 17.67
N ASP A 97 12.88 -15.12 16.40
CA ASP A 97 12.73 -13.72 16.00
C ASP A 97 11.32 -13.17 16.27
N PHE A 98 10.30 -14.04 16.26
CA PHE A 98 8.91 -13.67 16.59
C PHE A 98 8.66 -13.57 18.10
N ARG A 99 9.61 -14.05 18.92
CA ARG A 99 9.56 -13.96 20.39
C ARG A 99 10.27 -12.72 20.92
N ASP A 100 11.02 -12.02 20.07
CA ASP A 100 11.62 -10.73 20.38
C ASP A 100 10.55 -9.63 20.27
N GLU A 101 10.00 -9.25 21.44
CA GLU A 101 8.97 -8.23 21.55
C GLU A 101 9.45 -6.86 21.05
N GLU A 102 10.72 -6.50 21.29
CA GLU A 102 11.27 -5.21 20.85
C GLU A 102 11.33 -5.14 19.32
N LYS A 103 11.78 -6.21 18.67
CA LYS A 103 11.84 -6.31 17.21
C LYS A 103 10.45 -6.22 16.58
N ILE A 104 9.48 -6.98 17.10
CA ILE A 104 8.08 -6.95 16.62
C ILE A 104 7.46 -5.56 16.83
N ASN A 105 7.77 -4.91 17.95
CA ASN A 105 7.30 -3.55 18.21
C ASN A 105 7.87 -2.55 17.21
N SER A 106 9.17 -2.63 16.92
CA SER A 106 9.80 -1.76 15.92
C SER A 106 9.16 -1.92 14.54
N ILE A 107 8.98 -3.18 14.10
CA ILE A 107 8.30 -3.48 12.83
C ILE A 107 6.90 -2.88 12.81
N PHE A 108 6.12 -3.10 13.87
CA PHE A 108 4.77 -2.57 13.96
C PHE A 108 4.74 -1.03 13.88
N GLU A 109 5.67 -0.34 14.54
CA GLU A 109 5.70 1.13 14.52
C GLU A 109 6.00 1.68 13.11
N GLU A 110 6.89 1.04 12.35
CA GLU A 110 7.15 1.39 10.94
C GLU A 110 5.89 1.18 10.07
N GLU A 111 5.22 0.05 10.26
CA GLU A 111 3.99 -0.30 9.54
C GLU A 111 2.83 0.65 9.88
N TRP A 112 2.73 1.01 11.16
CA TRP A 112 1.74 1.96 11.66
C TRP A 112 1.98 3.36 11.09
N GLU A 113 3.23 3.82 11.03
CA GLU A 113 3.58 5.10 10.43
C GLU A 113 3.23 5.12 8.93
N ALA A 114 3.60 4.06 8.20
CA ALA A 114 3.25 3.92 6.79
C ALA A 114 1.72 3.90 6.56
N TYR A 115 0.98 3.22 7.42
CA TYR A 115 -0.48 3.22 7.43
C TYR A 115 -1.05 4.61 7.65
N CYS A 116 -0.61 5.31 8.70
CA CYS A 116 -1.07 6.67 9.01
C CYS A 116 -0.74 7.67 7.90
N ASN A 117 0.38 7.50 7.20
CA ASN A 117 0.79 8.34 6.08
C ASN A 117 0.02 8.03 4.76
N GLY A 118 -0.95 7.12 4.79
CA GLY A 118 -1.80 6.83 3.62
C GLY A 118 -1.13 5.98 2.54
N ILE A 119 0.06 5.42 2.81
CA ILE A 119 0.83 4.61 1.86
C ILE A 119 0.03 3.37 1.45
N TYR A 120 -0.61 2.70 2.40
CA TYR A 120 -1.39 1.49 2.10
C TYR A 120 -2.61 1.76 1.23
N GLY A 121 -3.14 2.98 1.22
CA GLY A 121 -4.19 3.37 0.28
C GLY A 121 -3.75 3.45 -1.18
N ILE A 122 -2.45 3.59 -1.44
CA ILE A 122 -1.85 3.55 -2.79
C ILE A 122 -1.68 2.11 -3.26
N CYS A 123 -1.29 1.24 -2.33
CA CYS A 123 -0.49 0.09 -2.69
C CYS A 123 -1.09 -1.25 -2.22
N THR A 124 -2.24 -1.22 -1.56
CA THR A 124 -3.09 -2.37 -1.21
C THR A 124 -4.53 -2.13 -1.66
N LEU A 125 -5.34 -3.18 -1.78
CA LEU A 125 -6.72 -3.06 -2.24
C LEU A 125 -7.67 -2.45 -1.20
N HIS A 126 -7.46 -2.81 0.07
CA HIS A 126 -8.35 -2.47 1.19
C HIS A 126 -7.63 -1.77 2.35
N SER A 127 -6.31 -1.63 2.31
CA SER A 127 -5.54 -1.00 3.40
C SER A 127 -5.82 -1.63 4.77
N SER A 128 -6.30 -2.88 4.77
CA SER A 128 -6.58 -3.65 5.98
C SER A 128 -5.27 -4.18 6.55
N VAL A 129 -5.28 -4.49 7.84
CA VAL A 129 -4.15 -5.17 8.50
C VAL A 129 -3.75 -6.45 7.77
N GLU A 130 -4.74 -7.24 7.34
CA GLU A 130 -4.53 -8.46 6.57
C GLU A 130 -3.84 -8.18 5.22
N ASP A 131 -4.30 -7.18 4.47
CA ASP A 131 -3.66 -6.77 3.22
C ASP A 131 -2.21 -6.34 3.43
N ILE A 132 -1.92 -5.63 4.54
CA ILE A 132 -0.57 -5.17 4.87
C ILE A 132 0.35 -6.37 5.12
N VAL A 133 -0.05 -7.30 5.99
CA VAL A 133 0.71 -8.52 6.31
C VAL A 133 0.94 -9.37 5.06
N ASN A 134 -0.14 -9.68 4.33
CA ASN A 134 -0.05 -10.53 3.15
C ASN A 134 0.83 -9.88 2.07
N LYS A 135 0.73 -8.56 1.92
CA LYS A 135 1.54 -7.81 0.98
C LYS A 135 3.04 -7.87 1.32
N GLU A 136 3.40 -7.71 2.59
CA GLU A 136 4.81 -7.79 2.96
C GLU A 136 5.38 -9.19 2.68
N VAL A 137 4.64 -10.23 3.07
CA VAL A 137 5.02 -11.62 2.81
C VAL A 137 5.26 -11.87 1.32
N ILE A 138 4.30 -11.52 0.46
CA ILE A 138 4.43 -11.78 -0.98
C ILE A 138 5.55 -10.95 -1.63
N VAL A 139 5.77 -9.72 -1.17
CA VAL A 139 6.90 -8.90 -1.65
C VAL A 139 8.23 -9.57 -1.30
N LYS A 140 8.36 -10.12 -0.09
CA LYS A 140 9.59 -10.82 0.32
C LYS A 140 9.77 -12.16 -0.39
N LYS A 141 8.70 -12.92 -0.61
CA LYS A 141 8.72 -14.12 -1.48
C LYS A 141 9.21 -13.76 -2.88
N LEU A 142 8.71 -12.69 -3.48
CA LEU A 142 9.17 -12.21 -4.79
C LEU A 142 10.64 -11.77 -4.77
N ILE A 143 11.09 -11.05 -3.74
CA ILE A 143 12.51 -10.65 -3.62
C ILE A 143 13.41 -11.88 -3.55
N GLN A 144 13.07 -12.87 -2.75
CA GLN A 144 13.82 -14.13 -2.66
C GLN A 144 13.78 -14.92 -3.97
N PHE A 145 12.62 -15.00 -4.63
CA PHE A 145 12.50 -15.64 -5.92
C PHE A 145 13.43 -14.96 -6.96
N ASN A 146 13.41 -13.63 -7.01
CA ASN A 146 14.27 -12.86 -7.90
C ASN A 146 15.76 -13.03 -7.56
N SER A 147 16.16 -13.14 -6.29
CA SER A 147 17.57 -13.33 -5.94
C SER A 147 18.14 -14.64 -6.47
N ILE A 148 17.31 -15.69 -6.55
CA ILE A 148 17.70 -17.00 -7.06
C ILE A 148 17.68 -17.03 -8.60
N PHE A 149 16.65 -16.45 -9.22
CA PHE A 149 16.36 -16.72 -10.64
C PHE A 149 16.57 -15.55 -11.60
N SER A 150 16.80 -14.33 -11.12
CA SER A 150 16.86 -13.12 -11.96
C SER A 150 17.94 -13.14 -13.04
N GLN A 151 18.98 -13.97 -12.94
CA GLN A 151 20.10 -14.00 -13.88
C GLN A 151 19.86 -14.89 -15.12
N ARG A 152 18.78 -15.68 -15.16
CA ARG A 152 18.49 -16.57 -16.29
C ARG A 152 17.02 -16.57 -16.66
N THR A 153 16.68 -17.34 -17.69
CA THR A 153 15.30 -17.67 -18.02
C THR A 153 14.84 -18.82 -17.12
N LEU A 154 13.58 -18.76 -16.70
CA LEU A 154 12.93 -19.74 -15.84
C LEU A 154 12.61 -21.04 -16.60
N SER A 155 12.70 -22.17 -15.90
CA SER A 155 12.16 -23.46 -16.36
C SER A 155 10.62 -23.42 -16.37
N PRO A 156 9.94 -24.38 -17.00
CA PRO A 156 8.48 -24.47 -16.95
C PRO A 156 7.93 -24.49 -15.52
N GLU A 157 8.54 -25.24 -14.60
CA GLU A 157 8.12 -25.35 -13.21
C GLU A 157 8.30 -24.03 -12.44
N GLU A 158 9.40 -23.32 -12.71
CA GLU A 158 9.68 -22.03 -12.09
C GLU A 158 8.77 -20.92 -12.64
N LYS A 159 8.35 -21.01 -13.91
CA LYS A 159 7.32 -20.12 -14.46
C LYS A 159 5.99 -20.34 -13.76
N GLU A 160 5.62 -21.59 -13.50
CA GLU A 160 4.39 -21.90 -12.74
C GLU A 160 4.44 -21.30 -11.33
N GLN A 161 5.59 -21.38 -10.64
CA GLN A 161 5.78 -20.71 -9.36
C GLN A 161 5.64 -19.18 -9.48
N LEU A 162 6.21 -18.56 -10.52
CA LEU A 162 6.07 -17.12 -10.75
C LEU A 162 4.61 -16.72 -11.05
N ILE A 163 3.85 -17.58 -11.74
CA ILE A 163 2.42 -17.36 -11.99
C ILE A 163 1.65 -17.35 -10.66
N GLN A 164 1.92 -18.32 -9.78
CA GLN A 164 1.31 -18.37 -8.45
C GLN A 164 1.65 -17.12 -7.62
N LEU A 165 2.93 -16.70 -7.62
CA LEU A 165 3.34 -15.46 -6.94
C LEU A 165 2.65 -14.21 -7.53
N ASN A 166 2.42 -14.17 -8.84
CA ASN A 166 1.67 -13.10 -9.49
C ASN A 166 0.21 -13.07 -9.01
N GLU A 167 -0.45 -14.23 -8.92
CA GLU A 167 -1.82 -14.35 -8.43
C GLU A 167 -1.94 -13.90 -6.97
N GLU A 168 -1.07 -14.40 -6.09
CA GLU A 168 -1.00 -14.00 -4.68
C GLU A 168 -0.79 -12.48 -4.54
N PHE A 169 0.13 -11.89 -5.33
CA PHE A 169 0.38 -10.46 -5.30
C PHE A 169 -0.85 -9.66 -5.78
N ASN A 170 -1.51 -10.13 -6.83
CA ASN A 170 -2.70 -9.49 -7.39
C ASN A 170 -3.92 -9.54 -6.47
N ALA A 171 -3.97 -10.50 -5.54
CA ALA A 171 -5.03 -10.63 -4.56
C ALA A 171 -4.99 -9.54 -3.47
N VAL A 172 -3.84 -8.89 -3.26
CA VAL A 172 -3.65 -7.92 -2.16
C VAL A 172 -3.22 -6.53 -2.62
N ALA A 173 -2.51 -6.44 -3.75
CA ALA A 173 -1.94 -5.19 -4.23
C ALA A 173 -2.89 -4.44 -5.18
N ALA A 174 -3.02 -3.13 -4.95
CA ALA A 174 -3.66 -2.23 -5.91
C ALA A 174 -2.84 -2.11 -7.21
N SER A 175 -3.49 -1.58 -8.25
CA SER A 175 -2.78 -1.13 -9.45
C SER A 175 -2.14 0.21 -9.14
N PHE A 176 -0.81 0.30 -9.28
CA PHE A 176 -0.07 1.55 -9.12
C PHE A 176 -0.26 2.44 -10.35
N ALA A 177 -0.33 3.75 -10.14
CA ALA A 177 -0.44 4.72 -11.23
C ALA A 177 0.75 4.54 -12.21
N PRO A 178 0.58 4.81 -13.52
CA PRO A 178 1.62 4.53 -14.51
C PRO A 178 2.99 5.13 -14.15
N TYR A 179 3.02 6.35 -13.61
CA TYR A 179 4.26 7.03 -13.21
C TYR A 179 4.94 6.45 -11.96
N GLN A 180 4.21 5.69 -11.13
CA GLN A 180 4.75 5.02 -9.93
C GLN A 180 5.10 3.56 -10.20
N ARG A 181 4.62 3.01 -11.32
CA ARG A 181 4.63 1.57 -11.54
C ARG A 181 6.04 1.00 -11.54
N GLU A 182 6.95 1.60 -12.28
CA GLU A 182 8.32 1.10 -12.40
C GLU A 182 9.05 1.04 -11.05
N THR A 183 8.84 2.03 -10.18
CA THR A 183 9.50 2.14 -8.88
C THR A 183 8.77 1.44 -7.75
N SER A 184 7.54 0.97 -7.98
CA SER A 184 6.75 0.19 -7.03
C SER A 184 7.28 -1.23 -6.85
N SER A 185 6.86 -1.92 -5.79
CA SER A 185 7.19 -3.35 -5.61
C SER A 185 6.69 -4.23 -6.76
N ARG A 186 5.54 -3.87 -7.36
CA ARG A 186 5.01 -4.54 -8.56
C ARG A 186 5.98 -4.43 -9.75
N GLY A 187 6.39 -3.20 -10.09
CA GLY A 187 7.32 -3.00 -11.20
C GLY A 187 8.70 -3.61 -10.94
N LYS A 188 9.25 -3.35 -9.75
CA LYS A 188 10.59 -3.78 -9.36
C LYS A 188 10.75 -5.30 -9.30
N TYR A 189 9.78 -6.01 -8.73
CA TYR A 189 9.95 -7.42 -8.36
C TYR A 189 9.04 -8.38 -9.14
N LEU A 190 7.97 -7.91 -9.79
CA LEU A 190 7.01 -8.78 -10.47
C LEU A 190 6.99 -8.55 -11.98
N ASP A 191 6.64 -7.34 -12.43
CA ASP A 191 6.46 -7.06 -13.86
C ASP A 191 7.74 -7.36 -14.65
N ARG A 192 8.91 -6.91 -14.17
CA ARG A 192 10.20 -7.13 -14.85
C ARG A 192 10.54 -8.60 -15.05
N ILE A 193 10.28 -9.46 -14.07
CA ILE A 193 10.58 -10.90 -14.19
C ILE A 193 9.55 -11.63 -15.04
N LEU A 194 8.28 -11.16 -15.06
CA LEU A 194 7.28 -11.65 -16.00
C LEU A 194 7.66 -11.34 -17.45
N GLU A 195 8.03 -10.08 -17.75
CA GLU A 195 8.46 -9.66 -19.09
C GLU A 195 9.65 -10.47 -19.57
N LYS A 196 10.69 -10.60 -18.73
CA LYS A 196 11.90 -11.38 -19.05
C LYS A 196 11.60 -12.83 -19.44
N ASN A 197 10.50 -13.41 -18.94
CA ASN A 197 10.14 -14.80 -19.13
C ASN A 197 9.01 -15.03 -20.15
N ASN A 198 8.67 -13.99 -20.93
CA ASN A 198 7.57 -13.97 -21.91
C ASN A 198 6.19 -14.24 -21.27
N LEU A 199 5.97 -13.68 -20.08
CA LEU A 199 4.72 -13.76 -19.32
C LEU A 199 4.06 -12.37 -19.18
N ASP A 200 4.34 -11.44 -20.10
CA ASP A 200 3.84 -10.07 -20.09
C ASP A 200 2.31 -9.97 -20.15
N HIS A 201 1.64 -10.96 -20.75
CA HIS A 201 0.18 -11.06 -20.77
C HIS A 201 -0.46 -11.17 -19.36
N LEU A 202 0.31 -11.53 -18.33
CA LEU A 202 -0.13 -11.59 -16.94
C LEU A 202 0.01 -10.26 -16.19
N ILE A 203 0.64 -9.26 -16.80
CA ILE A 203 0.84 -7.94 -16.21
C ILE A 203 -0.50 -7.22 -16.13
N LYS A 204 -0.95 -7.01 -14.90
CA LYS A 204 -2.21 -6.29 -14.62
C LYS A 204 -2.06 -4.82 -15.00
N ASN A 205 -2.62 -4.43 -16.13
CA ASN A 205 -2.70 -3.06 -16.60
C ASN A 205 -4.01 -2.39 -16.15
N TYR A 206 -4.04 -1.06 -16.13
CA TYR A 206 -5.32 -0.37 -16.04
C TYR A 206 -6.15 -0.71 -17.27
N SER A 207 -7.33 -1.28 -17.08
CA SER A 207 -8.34 -1.23 -18.12
C SER A 207 -8.74 0.23 -18.26
N TYR A 208 -8.18 0.93 -19.25
CA TYR A 208 -8.81 2.14 -19.72
C TYR A 208 -10.17 1.69 -20.25
N ALA A 209 -11.22 1.86 -19.46
CA ALA A 209 -12.55 1.92 -20.02
C ALA A 209 -12.45 2.98 -21.11
N LYS A 210 -12.52 2.56 -22.38
CA LYS A 210 -12.70 3.49 -23.49
C LYS A 210 -13.95 4.26 -23.12
N ILE A 211 -13.79 5.50 -22.68
CA ILE A 211 -14.87 6.44 -22.56
C ILE A 211 -15.36 6.60 -24.00
N LYS A 212 -16.45 5.89 -24.31
CA LYS A 212 -17.17 6.03 -25.58
C LYS A 212 -18.02 7.28 -25.51
#